data_AF-A0A8T4DE28-F1
#
_entry.id   AF-A0A8T4DE28-F1
#
_cell.length_a   1.000
_cell.length_b   1.000
_cell.length_c   1.000
_cell.angle_alpha   90.00
_cell.angle_beta   90.00
_cell.angle_gamma   90.00
#
_symmetry.space_group_name_H-M   'P 1'
#
loop_
_entity.id
_entity.type
_entity.pdbx_description
1 polymer ?
#
loop_
_entity_poly.entity_id
_entity_poly.type
_entity_poly.pdbx_seq_one_letter_code
_entity_poly.pdbx_strand_id
1 'polypeptide(L)'
;MLRRICRAERNCDPEVLETVLEIAVGIAEGSRLGALFVVGDEARVLKRSKPLILDPLENYPKEAKNIRDANVQGTLKELARMDGAFIISGDGYALSAARYIETIARHVDPPMGLGTRHMAAASISKETDAVAVVVSESDGVVRVFDDGELVAEIIPRIGDLELITPYIKGDYEKLVEKNSNLTIIVKRT
;
A
#
# COMPACT_ATOMS: atom_id res chain seq x y z
N MET A 1 -14.15 4.33 7.50
CA MET A 1 -13.17 3.34 7.98
C MET A 1 -11.76 3.91 8.06
N LEU A 2 -11.29 4.59 7.01
CA LEU A 2 -9.92 5.06 6.83
C LEU A 2 -9.41 6.17 7.77
N ARG A 3 -10.30 7.05 8.25
CA ARG A 3 -9.95 8.04 9.30
C ARG A 3 -9.43 7.39 10.60
N ARG A 4 -9.59 6.07 10.76
CA ARG A 4 -9.07 5.30 11.90
C ARG A 4 -7.74 4.59 11.59
N ILE A 5 -7.32 4.51 10.32
CA ILE A 5 -6.16 3.73 9.89
C ILE A 5 -4.89 4.59 9.81
N CYS A 6 -4.98 5.78 9.21
CA CYS A 6 -3.85 6.70 9.06
C CYS A 6 -4.05 7.94 9.94
N ARG A 7 -2.96 8.64 10.25
CA ARG A 7 -3.00 9.91 11.00
C ARG A 7 -3.90 10.94 10.31
N ALA A 8 -4.59 11.75 11.11
CA ALA A 8 -5.57 12.72 10.62
C ALA A 8 -4.98 13.84 9.74
N GLU A 9 -3.67 14.10 9.81
CA GLU A 9 -2.98 15.20 9.13
C GLU A 9 -2.20 14.75 7.88
N ARG A 10 -2.68 13.75 7.15
CA ARG A 10 -2.06 13.33 5.88
C ARG A 10 -2.64 14.10 4.71
N ASN A 11 -1.78 14.49 3.78
CA ASN A 11 -2.17 15.14 2.52
C ASN A 11 -2.61 14.10 1.46
N CYS A 12 -3.50 13.20 1.85
CA CYS A 12 -4.09 12.20 0.98
C CYS A 12 -5.61 12.19 1.15
N ASP A 13 -6.33 12.27 0.03
CA ASP A 13 -7.78 12.10 0.01
C ASP A 13 -8.14 10.68 0.51
N PRO A 14 -8.98 10.54 1.55
CA PRO A 14 -9.41 9.23 2.04
C PRO A 14 -9.97 8.33 0.93
N GLU A 15 -10.67 8.87 -0.06
CA GLU A 15 -11.21 8.09 -1.18
C GLU A 15 -10.11 7.49 -2.06
N VAL A 16 -8.99 8.19 -2.21
CA VAL A 16 -7.84 7.70 -2.98
C VAL A 16 -7.21 6.51 -2.28
N LEU A 17 -7.02 6.59 -0.96
CA LEU A 17 -6.49 5.48 -0.19
C LEU A 17 -7.45 4.28 -0.20
N GLU A 18 -8.77 4.52 -0.13
CA GLU A 18 -9.79 3.47 -0.28
C GLU A 18 -9.65 2.75 -1.62
N THR A 19 -9.58 3.51 -2.71
CA THR A 19 -9.43 2.98 -4.06
C THR A 19 -8.13 2.16 -4.19
N VAL A 20 -7.01 2.63 -3.61
CA VAL A 20 -5.75 1.88 -3.59
C VAL A 20 -5.89 0.57 -2.81
N LEU A 21 -6.58 0.57 -1.67
CA LEU A 21 -6.84 -0.65 -0.91
C LEU A 21 -7.71 -1.64 -1.69
N GLU A 22 -8.74 -1.18 -2.39
CA GLU A 22 -9.56 -2.03 -3.26
C GLU A 22 -8.74 -2.69 -4.37
N ILE A 23 -7.86 -1.92 -5.03
CA ILE A 23 -6.94 -2.45 -6.04
C ILE A 23 -6.02 -3.49 -5.41
N ALA A 24 -5.43 -3.18 -4.25
CA ALA A 24 -4.50 -4.05 -3.53
C ALA A 24 -5.15 -5.36 -3.08
N VAL A 25 -6.37 -5.31 -2.54
CA VAL A 25 -7.17 -6.49 -2.18
C VAL A 25 -7.47 -7.32 -3.43
N GLY A 26 -7.88 -6.69 -4.54
CA GLY A 26 -8.10 -7.40 -5.80
C GLY A 26 -6.86 -8.11 -6.34
N ILE A 27 -5.66 -7.53 -6.17
CA ILE A 27 -4.39 -8.19 -6.50
C ILE A 27 -4.17 -9.41 -5.62
N ALA A 28 -4.38 -9.25 -4.30
CA ALA A 28 -4.16 -10.28 -3.30
C ALA A 28 -5.11 -11.49 -3.44
N GLU A 29 -6.37 -11.26 -3.83
CA GLU A 29 -7.36 -12.31 -4.07
C GLU A 29 -7.10 -13.05 -5.40
N GLY A 30 -6.84 -12.29 -6.46
CA GLY A 30 -6.76 -12.83 -7.82
C GLY A 30 -5.43 -13.50 -8.16
N SER A 31 -4.36 -13.22 -7.40
CA SER A 31 -3.02 -13.66 -7.74
C SER A 31 -2.09 -13.74 -6.54
N ARG A 32 -1.01 -14.54 -6.63
CA ARG A 32 0.08 -14.52 -5.64
C ARG A 32 1.13 -13.49 -6.03
N LEU A 33 0.71 -12.27 -6.33
CA LEU A 33 1.60 -11.17 -6.69
C LEU A 33 1.83 -10.27 -5.48
N GLY A 34 3.08 -9.84 -5.30
CA GLY A 34 3.42 -8.78 -4.36
C GLY A 34 3.40 -7.43 -5.06
N ALA A 35 2.89 -6.40 -4.38
CA ALA A 35 2.83 -5.03 -4.90
C ALA A 35 3.14 -4.03 -3.80
N LEU A 36 3.63 -2.85 -4.17
CA LEU A 36 3.83 -1.71 -3.28
C LEU A 36 3.22 -0.47 -3.93
N PHE A 37 2.28 0.17 -3.23
CA PHE A 37 1.72 1.47 -3.58
C PHE A 37 2.21 2.49 -2.57
N VAL A 38 2.63 3.67 -3.03
CA VAL A 38 2.97 4.81 -2.18
C VAL A 38 2.06 5.97 -2.58
N VAL A 39 1.29 6.47 -1.63
CA VAL A 39 0.16 7.39 -1.86
C VAL A 39 0.43 8.73 -1.19
N GLY A 40 0.43 9.80 -2.00
CA GLY A 40 0.68 11.17 -1.54
C GLY A 40 2.16 11.52 -1.40
N ASP A 41 2.42 12.78 -1.04
CA ASP A 41 3.76 13.40 -0.98
C ASP A 41 4.64 13.06 -2.20
N GLU A 42 4.01 13.04 -3.38
CA GLU A 42 4.58 12.45 -4.59
C GLU A 42 5.93 13.08 -4.98
N ALA A 43 6.11 14.38 -4.72
CA ALA A 43 7.36 15.06 -5.03
C ALA A 43 8.54 14.54 -4.19
N ARG A 44 8.34 14.27 -2.89
CA ARG A 44 9.38 13.70 -2.03
C ARG A 44 9.57 12.22 -2.30
N VAL A 45 8.49 11.50 -2.60
CA VAL A 45 8.55 10.08 -2.97
C VAL A 45 9.32 9.87 -4.27
N LEU A 46 9.06 10.66 -5.32
CA LEU A 46 9.77 10.59 -6.60
C LEU A 46 11.26 10.93 -6.45
N LYS A 47 11.62 11.88 -5.57
CA LYS A 47 13.02 12.20 -5.25
C LYS A 47 13.77 11.10 -4.52
N ARG A 48 13.06 10.24 -3.78
CA ARG A 48 13.61 9.12 -2.99
C ARG A 48 13.38 7.78 -3.68
N SER A 49 13.22 7.80 -4.99
CA SER A 49 13.01 6.60 -5.78
C SER A 49 13.57 6.77 -7.18
N LYS A 50 13.84 5.65 -7.85
CA LYS A 50 14.36 5.63 -9.22
C LYS A 50 13.63 4.59 -10.06
N PRO A 51 13.39 4.84 -11.36
CA PRO A 51 12.86 3.82 -12.24
C PRO A 51 13.80 2.60 -12.28
N LEU A 52 13.25 1.39 -12.15
CA LEU A 52 13.99 0.14 -12.37
C LEU A 52 14.13 -0.17 -13.85
N ILE A 53 13.12 0.21 -14.62
CA ILE A 53 13.06 0.12 -16.07
C ILE A 53 12.45 1.40 -16.64
N LEU A 54 12.22 1.47 -17.96
CA LEU A 54 11.42 2.54 -18.55
C LEU A 54 10.04 2.57 -17.90
N ASP A 55 9.64 3.75 -17.42
CA ASP A 55 8.39 3.90 -16.69
C ASP A 55 7.21 3.75 -17.65
N PRO A 56 6.35 2.73 -17.45
CA PRO A 56 5.24 2.46 -18.37
C PRO A 56 4.16 3.55 -18.34
N LEU A 57 4.21 4.49 -17.39
CA LEU A 57 3.23 5.57 -17.22
C LEU A 57 3.73 6.97 -17.63
N GLU A 58 5.03 7.13 -17.92
CA GLU A 58 5.71 8.44 -18.06
C GLU A 58 5.16 9.30 -19.21
N ASN A 59 4.70 8.67 -20.30
CA ASN A 59 4.27 9.38 -21.52
C ASN A 59 2.74 9.50 -21.67
N TYR A 60 1.99 9.13 -20.64
CA TYR A 60 0.53 9.28 -20.64
C TYR A 60 0.12 10.53 -19.85
N PRO A 61 -0.86 11.30 -20.35
CA PRO A 61 -1.36 12.47 -19.63
C PRO A 61 -1.89 12.06 -18.26
N LYS A 62 -1.76 12.96 -17.28
CA LYS A 62 -2.15 12.67 -15.89
C LYS A 62 -3.62 12.23 -15.83
N GLU A 63 -4.48 12.90 -16.57
CA GLU A 63 -5.93 12.68 -16.61
C GLU A 63 -6.32 11.27 -17.04
N ALA A 64 -5.52 10.62 -17.89
CA ALA A 64 -5.74 9.25 -18.35
C ALA A 64 -5.33 8.18 -17.31
N LYS A 65 -4.75 8.59 -16.18
CA LYS A 65 -4.19 7.70 -15.15
C LYS A 65 -4.97 7.77 -13.83
N ASN A 66 -6.22 8.21 -13.88
CA ASN A 66 -7.09 8.28 -12.71
C ASN A 66 -7.42 6.87 -12.19
N ILE A 67 -7.06 6.57 -10.95
CA ILE A 67 -7.24 5.23 -10.37
C ILE A 67 -8.71 4.87 -10.11
N ARG A 68 -9.63 5.84 -10.20
CA ARG A 68 -11.08 5.61 -10.14
C ARG A 68 -11.63 5.01 -11.44
N ASP A 69 -10.87 5.04 -12.53
CA ASP A 69 -11.22 4.38 -13.78
C ASP A 69 -10.89 2.88 -13.71
N ALA A 70 -11.89 2.03 -13.97
CA ALA A 70 -11.74 0.57 -13.91
C ALA A 70 -10.67 0.01 -14.87
N ASN A 71 -10.45 0.64 -16.03
CA ASN A 71 -9.39 0.25 -16.96
C ASN A 71 -8.00 0.56 -16.41
N VAL A 72 -7.86 1.69 -15.71
CA VAL A 72 -6.62 2.04 -15.01
C VAL A 72 -6.36 1.04 -13.89
N GLN A 73 -7.39 0.69 -13.11
CA GLN A 73 -7.26 -0.36 -12.08
C GLN A 73 -6.83 -1.70 -12.67
N GLY A 74 -7.43 -2.12 -13.79
CA GLY A 74 -7.02 -3.32 -14.52
C GLY A 74 -5.57 -3.25 -14.98
N THR A 75 -5.14 -2.10 -15.50
CA THR A 75 -3.76 -1.86 -15.92
C THR A 75 -2.79 -1.96 -14.75
N LEU A 76 -3.10 -1.35 -13.60
CA LEU A 76 -2.25 -1.43 -12.40
C LEU A 76 -2.13 -2.87 -11.88
N LYS A 77 -3.22 -3.64 -11.92
CA LYS A 77 -3.20 -5.08 -11.57
C LYS A 77 -2.28 -5.87 -12.51
N GLU A 78 -2.32 -5.57 -13.81
CA GLU A 78 -1.46 -6.24 -14.78
C GLU A 78 0.02 -5.86 -14.61
N LEU A 79 0.29 -4.58 -14.35
CA LEU A 79 1.63 -4.04 -14.08
C LEU A 79 2.19 -4.50 -12.73
N ALA A 80 1.36 -4.98 -11.79
CA ALA A 80 1.81 -5.48 -10.49
C ALA A 80 2.72 -6.72 -10.59
N ARG A 81 2.81 -7.35 -11.77
CA ARG A 81 3.80 -8.40 -12.07
C ARG A 81 5.24 -7.86 -12.15
N MET A 82 5.40 -6.55 -12.30
CA MET A 82 6.70 -5.90 -12.38
C MET A 82 7.26 -5.66 -10.99
N ASP A 83 8.59 -5.60 -10.90
CA ASP A 83 9.25 -5.23 -9.66
C ASP A 83 9.18 -3.73 -9.41
N GLY A 84 9.16 -3.33 -8.13
CA GLY A 84 9.09 -1.95 -7.68
C GLY A 84 7.72 -1.49 -7.18
N ALA A 85 7.59 -0.18 -7.05
CA ALA A 85 6.44 0.51 -6.48
C ALA A 85 5.66 1.30 -7.52
N PHE A 86 4.35 1.42 -7.27
CA PHE A 86 3.47 2.42 -7.87
C PHE A 86 3.50 3.69 -7.03
N ILE A 87 3.66 4.84 -7.69
CA ILE A 87 3.53 6.15 -7.03
C ILE A 87 2.17 6.73 -7.43
N ILE A 88 1.31 6.93 -6.43
CA ILE A 88 -0.03 7.45 -6.59
C ILE A 88 -0.06 8.85 -5.96
N SER A 89 -0.53 9.85 -6.71
CA SER A 89 -0.68 11.19 -6.19
C SER A 89 -1.78 11.28 -5.14
N GLY A 90 -1.71 12.29 -4.26
CA GLY A 90 -2.73 12.51 -3.22
C GLY A 90 -4.15 12.76 -3.77
N ASP A 91 -4.26 13.15 -5.04
CA ASP A 91 -5.52 13.38 -5.78
C ASP A 91 -5.98 12.19 -6.64
N GLY A 92 -5.25 11.06 -6.63
CA GLY A 92 -5.74 9.79 -7.19
C GLY A 92 -5.30 9.49 -8.62
N TYR A 93 -4.10 9.89 -9.00
CA TYR A 93 -3.53 9.56 -10.31
C TYR A 93 -2.28 8.71 -10.15
N ALA A 94 -2.16 7.65 -10.96
CA ALA A 94 -0.95 6.86 -11.03
C ALA A 94 0.13 7.66 -11.78
N LEU A 95 1.18 8.06 -11.08
CA LEU A 95 2.22 8.91 -11.64
C LEU A 95 3.31 8.08 -12.33
N SER A 96 3.71 6.99 -11.69
CA SER A 96 4.86 6.17 -12.08
C SER A 96 4.68 4.73 -11.57
N ALA A 97 5.25 3.78 -12.29
CA ALA A 97 5.32 2.38 -11.87
C ALA A 97 6.75 1.85 -11.99
N ALA A 98 6.97 0.63 -11.48
CA ALA A 98 8.28 -0.04 -11.49
C ALA A 98 9.41 0.80 -10.88
N ARG A 99 9.11 1.51 -9.79
CA ARG A 99 10.11 2.33 -9.07
C ARG A 99 10.76 1.58 -7.93
N TYR A 100 12.08 1.65 -7.86
CA TYR A 100 12.83 1.28 -6.67
C TYR A 100 12.72 2.40 -5.63
N ILE A 101 12.25 2.06 -4.44
CA ILE A 101 12.23 2.96 -3.29
C ILE A 101 13.58 2.88 -2.57
N GLU A 102 14.23 4.02 -2.37
CA GLU A 102 15.49 4.09 -1.65
C GLU A 102 15.23 3.93 -0.15
N THR A 103 15.74 2.85 0.44
CA THR A 103 15.53 2.53 1.85
C THR A 103 16.66 3.05 2.72
N ILE A 104 16.30 3.76 3.78
CA ILE A 104 17.24 4.21 4.80
C ILE A 104 17.03 3.32 6.03
N ALA A 105 17.78 2.22 6.07
CA ALA A 105 17.60 1.14 7.06
C ALA A 105 17.71 1.59 8.54
N ARG A 106 18.23 2.78 8.83
CA ARG A 106 18.50 3.24 10.21
C ARG A 106 17.27 3.77 10.94
N HIS A 107 16.15 4.01 10.26
CA HIS A 107 15.00 4.71 10.86
C HIS A 107 13.72 3.87 10.97
N VAL A 108 13.76 2.60 10.55
CA VAL A 108 12.58 1.72 10.56
C VAL A 108 12.92 0.30 11.01
N ASP A 109 12.03 -0.25 11.84
CA ASP A 109 12.14 -1.61 12.40
C ASP A 109 10.80 -2.35 12.20
N PRO A 110 10.46 -2.71 10.95
CA PRO A 110 9.27 -3.51 10.72
C PRO A 110 9.45 -4.91 11.32
N PRO A 111 8.35 -5.57 11.70
CA PRO A 111 8.38 -6.90 12.32
C PRO A 111 9.21 -7.94 11.54
N MET A 112 9.89 -8.83 12.27
CA MET A 112 10.61 -9.96 11.67
C MET A 112 9.66 -10.82 10.83
N GLY A 113 10.15 -11.30 9.69
CA GLY A 113 9.37 -12.09 8.73
C GLY A 113 8.75 -11.28 7.58
N LEU A 114 8.85 -9.94 7.64
CA LEU A 114 8.45 -9.07 6.53
C LEU A 114 9.62 -8.82 5.56
N GLY A 115 9.32 -8.76 4.26
CA GLY A 115 10.31 -8.72 3.18
C GLY A 115 10.73 -7.30 2.76
N THR A 116 11.45 -7.22 1.63
CA THR A 116 12.01 -5.96 1.11
C THR A 116 10.96 -4.90 0.77
N ARG A 117 9.79 -5.30 0.24
CA ARG A 117 8.67 -4.36 -0.03
C ARG A 117 8.12 -3.74 1.26
N HIS A 118 8.05 -4.51 2.34
CA HIS A 118 7.64 -3.99 3.65
C HIS A 118 8.68 -3.05 4.24
N MET A 119 9.97 -3.37 4.13
CA MET A 119 11.05 -2.45 4.50
C MET A 119 10.96 -1.13 3.72
N ALA A 120 10.69 -1.21 2.42
CA ALA A 120 10.51 -0.04 1.56
C ALA A 120 9.30 0.80 1.98
N ALA A 121 8.16 0.16 2.25
CA ALA A 121 6.94 0.81 2.72
C ALA A 121 7.14 1.53 4.06
N ALA A 122 7.76 0.87 5.03
CA ALA A 122 8.11 1.49 6.30
C ALA A 122 9.05 2.68 6.08
N SER A 123 10.15 2.49 5.34
CA SER A 123 11.14 3.54 5.12
C SER A 123 10.55 4.77 4.43
N ILE A 124 9.75 4.60 3.37
CA ILE A 124 9.22 5.75 2.63
C ILE A 124 8.14 6.49 3.40
N SER A 125 7.25 5.76 4.11
CA SER A 125 6.21 6.37 4.95
C SER A 125 6.79 7.07 6.19
N LYS A 126 8.02 6.74 6.61
CA LYS A 126 8.74 7.45 7.67
C LYS A 126 9.37 8.75 7.18
N GLU A 127 9.92 8.73 5.98
CA GLU A 127 10.75 9.80 5.42
C GLU A 127 9.94 10.84 4.62
N THR A 128 8.66 10.57 4.41
CA THR A 128 7.70 11.38 3.65
C THR A 128 6.36 11.43 4.37
N ASP A 129 5.44 12.27 3.89
CA ASP A 129 4.06 12.30 4.38
C ASP A 129 3.13 11.34 3.62
N ALA A 130 3.71 10.39 2.88
CA ALA A 130 2.99 9.38 2.13
C ALA A 130 2.57 8.19 3.00
N VAL A 131 1.46 7.57 2.60
CA VAL A 131 1.01 6.27 3.12
C VAL A 131 1.47 5.18 2.15
N ALA A 132 2.00 4.08 2.68
CA ALA A 132 2.43 2.95 1.85
C ALA A 132 1.54 1.72 2.05
N VAL A 133 1.09 1.12 0.96
CA VAL A 133 0.25 -0.09 0.95
C VAL A 133 1.01 -1.22 0.28
N VAL A 134 1.18 -2.34 0.99
CA VAL A 134 1.90 -3.52 0.51
C VAL A 134 0.93 -4.66 0.32
N VAL A 135 0.93 -5.28 -0.86
CA VAL A 135 0.39 -6.62 -1.06
C VAL A 135 1.52 -7.61 -0.86
N SER A 136 1.33 -8.54 0.07
CA SER A 136 2.34 -9.54 0.39
C SER A 136 2.19 -10.77 -0.50
N GLU A 137 3.27 -11.12 -1.20
CA GLU A 137 3.33 -12.25 -2.11
C GLU A 137 3.19 -13.61 -1.41
N SER A 138 3.72 -13.72 -0.18
CA SER A 138 3.80 -14.98 0.56
C SER A 138 2.48 -15.40 1.18
N ASP A 139 1.77 -14.45 1.81
CA ASP A 139 0.57 -14.69 2.61
C ASP A 139 -0.70 -14.02 2.05
N GLY A 140 -0.59 -13.16 1.03
CA GLY A 140 -1.72 -12.45 0.45
C GLY A 140 -2.35 -11.40 1.37
N VAL A 141 -1.67 -11.03 2.46
CA VAL A 141 -2.16 -9.98 3.37
C VAL A 141 -1.77 -8.62 2.83
N VAL A 142 -2.75 -7.71 2.78
CA VAL A 142 -2.54 -6.31 2.44
C VAL A 142 -2.19 -5.55 3.71
N ARG A 143 -1.12 -4.77 3.69
CA ARG A 143 -0.58 -4.08 4.87
C ARG A 143 -0.42 -2.60 4.61
N VAL A 144 -0.78 -1.78 5.60
CA VAL A 144 -0.70 -0.31 5.51
C VAL A 144 0.37 0.19 6.47
N PHE A 145 1.31 0.97 5.94
CA PHE A 145 2.36 1.63 6.69
C PHE A 145 2.16 3.14 6.68
N ASP A 146 2.24 3.74 7.87
CA ASP A 146 2.12 5.17 8.12
C ASP A 146 3.14 5.59 9.18
N ASP A 147 3.92 6.65 8.92
CA ASP A 147 5.03 7.12 9.78
C ASP A 147 6.04 6.00 10.15
N GLY A 148 6.29 5.08 9.23
CA GLY A 148 7.19 3.94 9.43
C GLY A 148 6.61 2.80 10.27
N GLU A 149 5.35 2.89 10.70
CA GLU A 149 4.69 1.86 11.50
C GLU A 149 3.66 1.09 10.69
N LEU A 150 3.52 -0.21 10.96
CA LEU A 150 2.42 -1.02 10.46
C LEU A 150 1.14 -0.65 11.23
N VAL A 151 0.19 0.00 10.56
CA VAL A 151 -1.03 0.53 11.18
C VAL A 151 -2.28 -0.29 10.85
N ALA A 152 -2.27 -1.05 9.76
CA ALA A 152 -3.34 -1.99 9.45
C ALA A 152 -2.89 -3.22 8.66
N GLU A 153 -3.62 -4.32 8.86
CA GLU A 153 -3.55 -5.56 8.07
C GLU A 153 -4.94 -5.94 7.59
N ILE A 154 -5.09 -6.19 6.29
CA ILE A 154 -6.34 -6.55 5.63
C ILE A 154 -6.14 -7.92 5.01
N ILE A 155 -7.01 -8.86 5.39
CA ILE A 155 -6.87 -10.28 5.09
C ILE A 155 -8.03 -10.66 4.16
N PRO A 156 -7.77 -10.89 2.86
CA PRO A 156 -8.82 -11.07 1.84
C PRO A 156 -9.56 -12.41 1.90
N ARG A 157 -9.38 -13.22 2.94
CA ARG A 157 -10.05 -14.51 3.11
C ARG A 157 -10.30 -14.77 4.59
N ILE A 158 -11.50 -15.23 4.92
CA ILE A 158 -11.82 -15.72 6.26
C ILE A 158 -11.08 -17.05 6.46
N GLY A 159 -9.92 -17.01 7.10
CA GLY A 159 -9.36 -18.15 7.84
C GLY A 159 -9.79 -18.07 9.31
N ASP A 160 -9.47 -19.08 10.12
CA ASP A 160 -9.74 -19.06 11.57
C ASP A 160 -9.13 -17.81 12.22
N LEU A 161 -9.97 -16.81 12.45
CA LEU A 161 -9.59 -15.46 12.88
C LEU A 161 -8.89 -15.44 14.23
N GLU A 162 -9.11 -16.49 15.02
CA GLU A 162 -8.49 -16.71 16.32
C GLU A 162 -7.02 -17.13 16.20
N LEU A 163 -6.60 -17.74 15.09
CA LEU A 163 -5.22 -18.17 14.86
C LEU A 163 -4.34 -17.08 14.23
N ILE A 164 -4.95 -15.99 13.74
CA ILE A 164 -4.23 -14.88 13.12
C ILE A 164 -3.67 -13.98 14.22
N THR A 165 -2.36 -14.10 14.43
CA THR A 165 -1.57 -13.16 15.22
C THR A 165 -1.06 -12.05 14.28
N PRO A 166 -1.52 -10.80 14.46
CA PRO A 166 -1.09 -9.71 13.60
C PRO A 166 0.38 -9.34 13.86
N TYR A 167 1.00 -8.73 12.86
CA TYR A 167 2.34 -8.14 12.99
C TYR A 167 2.30 -6.74 13.63
N ILE A 168 1.11 -6.19 13.89
CA ILE A 168 0.92 -4.88 14.52
C ILE A 168 1.47 -4.90 15.96
N LYS A 169 2.39 -3.98 16.26
CA LYS A 169 2.92 -3.76 17.61
C LYS A 169 1.90 -2.95 18.46
N GLY A 170 1.61 -3.41 19.68
CA GLY A 170 0.74 -2.74 20.64
C GLY A 170 -0.73 -3.14 20.54
N ASP A 171 -1.63 -2.29 21.04
CA ASP A 171 -3.07 -2.55 21.03
C ASP A 171 -3.65 -2.44 19.61
N TYR A 172 -4.57 -3.34 19.28
CA TYR A 172 -5.27 -3.35 17.99
C TYR A 172 -6.74 -3.76 18.15
N GLU A 173 -7.53 -3.45 17.13
CA GLU A 173 -8.92 -3.84 16.99
C GLU A 173 -9.07 -4.71 15.75
N LYS A 174 -9.78 -5.84 15.88
CA LYS A 174 -10.19 -6.69 14.76
C LYS A 174 -11.60 -6.28 14.32
N LEU A 175 -11.72 -5.79 13.10
CA LEU A 175 -12.96 -5.45 12.42
C LEU A 175 -13.25 -6.51 11.37
N VAL A 176 -14.44 -7.11 11.41
CA VAL A 176 -14.87 -8.11 10.42
C VAL A 176 -15.93 -7.49 9.54
N GLU A 177 -15.64 -7.37 8.25
CA GLU A 177 -16.59 -6.87 7.27
C GLU A 177 -17.27 -8.04 6.55
N LYS A 178 -18.46 -8.40 7.05
CA LYS A 178 -19.19 -9.61 6.64
C LYS A 178 -19.63 -9.61 5.17
N ASN A 179 -19.87 -8.44 4.58
CA ASN A 179 -20.32 -8.35 3.19
C ASN A 179 -19.17 -8.61 2.20
N SER A 180 -17.95 -8.24 2.59
CA SER A 180 -16.75 -8.32 1.76
C SER A 180 -15.88 -9.55 2.09
N ASN A 181 -16.25 -10.33 3.11
CA ASN A 181 -15.44 -11.41 3.70
C ASN A 181 -14.00 -10.98 4.08
N LEU A 182 -13.83 -9.71 4.44
CA LEU A 182 -12.55 -9.14 4.83
C LEU A 182 -12.41 -9.13 6.35
N THR A 183 -11.21 -9.46 6.83
CA THR A 183 -10.81 -9.14 8.20
C THR A 183 -9.80 -8.01 8.16
N ILE A 184 -10.10 -6.96 8.91
CA ILE A 184 -9.30 -5.74 8.96
C ILE A 184 -8.83 -5.57 10.40
N ILE A 185 -7.53 -5.61 10.60
CA ILE A 185 -6.89 -5.41 11.91
C ILE A 185 -6.27 -4.02 11.88
N VAL A 186 -6.64 -3.15 12.81
CA VAL A 186 -6.18 -1.76 12.87
C VAL A 186 -5.57 -1.47 14.22
N LYS A 187 -4.41 -0.79 14.24
CA LYS A 187 -3.76 -0.32 15.46
C LYS A 187 -4.68 0.67 16.20
N ARG A 188 -4.83 0.51 17.51
CA ARG A 188 -5.48 1.54 18.35
C ARG A 188 -4.50 2.68 18.57
N THR A 189 -4.94 3.89 18.21
CA THR A 189 -4.23 5.15 18.45
C THR A 189 -4.70 5.80 19.74
#